data_AF-E0S521-F1
#
_entry.id   AF-E0S521-F1
#
_cell.length_a   1.000
_cell.length_b   1.000
_cell.length_c   1.000
_cell.angle_alpha   90.00
_cell.angle_beta   90.00
_cell.angle_gamma   90.00
#
_symmetry.space_group_name_H-M   'P 1'
#
loop_
_entity.id
_entity.type
_entity.pdbx_description
1 polymer ?
#
loop_
_entity_poly.entity_id
_entity_poly.type
_entity_poly.pdbx_seq_one_letter_code
_entity_poly.pdbx_strand_id
1 'polypeptide(L)'
;MKLSEYYEGREESEKDSPARRKKALARKIKKIQKRRDDHKGEWITFEDAKEYRDRAEKLPYNGLQDIGERRELRIELQERFGLTEGEAINILNGFHMRDIVQVYDNIKNLRMPEVSNIANPYKGNSDSEVKERLESDFD
;
A
#
# COMPACT_ATOMS: atom_id res chain seq x y z
N MET A 1 -48.40 13.26 -22.04
CA MET A 1 -47.21 13.53 -21.21
C MET A 1 -46.02 12.87 -21.89
N LYS A 2 -44.96 13.63 -22.16
CA LYS A 2 -43.78 13.16 -22.91
C LYS A 2 -42.80 12.49 -21.95
N LEU A 3 -42.21 11.37 -22.39
CA LEU A 3 -41.17 10.62 -21.64
C LEU A 3 -39.89 11.45 -21.35
N SER A 4 -39.79 12.65 -21.94
CA SER A 4 -38.68 13.58 -21.76
C SER A 4 -38.65 14.25 -20.38
N GLU A 5 -39.77 14.30 -19.65
CA GLU A 5 -39.83 14.88 -18.31
C GLU A 5 -39.32 13.93 -17.21
N TYR A 6 -39.10 12.64 -17.51
CA TYR A 6 -38.55 11.67 -16.56
C TYR A 6 -37.03 11.77 -16.38
N TYR A 7 -36.34 12.56 -17.22
CA TYR A 7 -34.88 12.69 -17.26
C TYR A 7 -34.38 14.11 -16.97
N GLU A 8 -35.18 14.98 -16.34
CA GLU A 8 -34.74 16.35 -15.99
C GLU A 8 -34.21 16.52 -14.57
N GLY A 9 -33.97 15.43 -13.82
CA GLY A 9 -33.58 15.53 -12.41
C GLY A 9 -32.60 14.48 -11.91
N ARG A 10 -31.77 13.88 -12.77
CA ARG A 10 -30.68 13.02 -12.27
C ARG A 10 -29.55 13.93 -11.80
N GLU A 11 -29.71 14.41 -10.57
CA GLU A 11 -28.73 15.16 -9.80
C GLU A 11 -27.32 14.67 -10.10
N GLU A 12 -26.45 15.64 -10.38
CA GLU A 12 -25.01 15.50 -10.43
C GLU A 12 -24.51 15.03 -9.05
N SER A 13 -24.64 13.73 -8.82
CA SER A 13 -24.06 12.89 -7.78
C SER A 13 -23.86 13.52 -6.40
N GLU A 14 -24.81 13.31 -5.48
CA GLU A 14 -24.60 13.37 -4.02
C GLU A 14 -23.41 12.52 -3.51
N LYS A 15 -22.81 11.70 -4.39
CA LYS A 15 -21.66 10.84 -4.10
C LYS A 15 -20.38 11.62 -3.80
N ASP A 16 -20.22 12.88 -4.25
CA ASP A 16 -18.94 13.60 -4.18
C ASP A 16 -19.01 15.03 -3.60
N SER A 17 -19.79 15.23 -2.54
CA SER A 17 -19.86 16.52 -1.82
C SER A 17 -18.54 16.90 -1.13
N PRO A 18 -18.14 18.20 -1.12
CA PRO A 18 -16.96 18.70 -0.38
C PRO A 18 -16.91 18.27 1.09
N ALA A 19 -18.06 18.15 1.75
CA ALA A 19 -18.15 17.70 3.14
C ALA A 19 -17.71 16.23 3.31
N ARG A 20 -18.06 15.36 2.34
CA ARG A 20 -17.62 13.95 2.33
C ARG A 20 -16.12 13.84 2.11
N ARG A 21 -15.55 14.65 1.20
CA ARG A 21 -14.09 14.72 0.97
C ARG A 21 -13.34 15.13 2.24
N LYS A 22 -13.80 16.18 2.94
CA LYS A 22 -13.22 16.63 4.22
C LYS A 22 -13.27 15.53 5.29
N LYS A 23 -14.41 14.82 5.41
CA LYS A 23 -14.56 13.70 6.35
C LYS A 23 -13.64 12.53 6.02
N ALA A 24 -13.50 12.18 4.74
CA ALA A 24 -12.61 11.12 4.28
C ALA A 24 -11.14 11.47 4.55
N LEU A 25 -10.75 12.73 4.30
CA LEU A 25 -9.43 13.26 4.60
C LEU A 25 -9.10 13.16 6.09
N ALA A 26 -10.00 13.62 6.96
CA ALA A 26 -9.84 13.54 8.42
C ALA A 26 -9.68 12.09 8.90
N ARG A 27 -10.43 11.14 8.31
CA ARG A 27 -10.27 9.71 8.61
C ARG A 27 -8.91 9.17 8.18
N LYS A 28 -8.39 9.58 7.01
CA LYS A 28 -7.06 9.19 6.54
C LYS A 28 -5.96 9.73 7.46
N ILE A 29 -6.04 11.01 7.84
CA ILE A 29 -5.09 11.63 8.78
C ILE A 29 -5.09 10.89 10.12
N LYS A 30 -6.28 10.63 10.69
CA LYS A 30 -6.39 9.87 11.94
C LYS A 30 -5.78 8.47 11.83
N LYS A 31 -5.92 7.80 10.67
CA LYS A 31 -5.32 6.48 10.43
C LYS A 31 -3.79 6.55 10.37
N ILE A 32 -3.23 7.57 9.70
CA ILE A 32 -1.77 7.77 9.62
C ILE A 32 -1.20 8.11 11.00
N GLN A 33 -1.85 9.02 11.74
CA GLN A 33 -1.48 9.35 13.12
C GLN A 33 -1.46 8.10 14.00
N LYS A 34 -2.55 7.31 13.98
CA LYS A 34 -2.60 6.07 14.72
C LYS A 34 -1.47 5.10 14.32
N ARG A 35 -1.19 4.92 13.02
CA ARG A 35 -0.06 4.08 12.57
C ARG A 35 1.29 4.59 13.07
N ARG A 36 1.48 5.91 13.14
CA ARG A 36 2.69 6.53 13.68
C ARG A 36 2.82 6.27 15.17
N ASP A 37 1.72 6.41 15.91
CA ASP A 37 1.68 6.21 17.36
C ASP A 37 1.86 4.72 17.73
N ASP A 38 1.31 3.82 16.93
CA ASP A 38 1.42 2.36 17.08
C ASP A 38 2.77 1.82 16.56
N HIS A 39 3.57 2.62 15.84
CA HIS A 39 4.86 2.19 15.27
C HIS A 39 5.84 1.82 16.38
N LYS A 40 6.54 0.70 16.20
CA LYS A 40 7.53 0.19 17.15
C LYS A 40 8.89 0.10 16.46
N GLY A 41 9.95 0.43 17.19
CA GLY A 41 11.31 0.37 16.66
C GLY A 41 11.71 1.59 15.83
N GLU A 42 12.79 1.43 15.08
CA GLU A 42 13.42 2.47 14.28
C GLU A 42 12.62 2.74 12.99
N TRP A 43 12.79 3.92 12.40
CA TRP A 43 12.21 4.23 11.09
C TRP A 43 13.19 3.79 10.02
N ILE A 44 12.79 2.79 9.22
CA ILE A 44 13.65 2.23 8.19
C ILE A 44 14.07 3.29 7.14
N THR A 45 15.35 3.25 6.76
CA THR A 45 15.90 4.03 5.64
C THR A 45 16.14 3.15 4.42
N PHE A 46 16.48 3.77 3.28
CA PHE A 46 16.80 3.01 2.08
C PHE A 46 18.12 2.25 2.24
N GLU A 47 19.07 2.84 2.97
CA GLU A 47 20.35 2.23 3.31
C GLU A 47 20.16 0.98 4.19
N ASP A 48 19.29 1.06 5.20
CA ASP A 48 18.93 -0.10 6.04
C ASP A 48 18.31 -1.21 5.19
N ALA A 49 17.31 -0.88 4.36
CA ALA A 49 16.66 -1.87 3.50
C ALA A 49 17.66 -2.57 2.56
N LYS A 50 18.61 -1.80 2.00
CA LYS A 50 19.67 -2.33 1.15
C LYS A 50 20.63 -3.22 1.92
N GLU A 51 21.02 -2.85 3.14
CA GLU A 51 21.89 -3.66 3.99
C GLU A 51 21.27 -5.05 4.26
N TYR A 52 19.99 -5.10 4.65
CA TYR A 52 19.31 -6.36 4.90
C TYR A 52 19.14 -7.21 3.64
N ARG A 53 18.86 -6.59 2.50
CA ARG A 53 18.85 -7.26 1.20
C ARG A 53 20.23 -7.85 0.87
N ASP A 54 21.31 -7.09 1.04
CA ASP A 54 22.68 -7.54 0.75
C ASP A 54 23.14 -8.63 1.74
N ARG A 55 22.67 -8.60 2.99
CA ARG A 55 22.84 -9.72 3.95
C ARG A 55 22.09 -10.96 3.47
N ALA A 56 20.86 -10.80 3.01
CA ALA A 56 20.03 -11.90 2.53
C ALA A 56 20.56 -12.58 1.26
N GLU A 57 21.27 -11.83 0.40
CA GLU A 57 21.92 -12.39 -0.81
C GLU A 57 23.16 -13.22 -0.51
N LYS A 58 23.80 -13.01 0.63
CA LYS A 58 24.98 -13.79 1.06
C LYS A 58 24.60 -15.13 1.67
N LEU A 59 23.33 -15.31 2.02
CA LEU A 59 22.82 -16.58 2.54
C LEU A 59 22.73 -17.62 1.41
N PRO A 60 22.84 -18.92 1.73
CA PRO A 60 22.65 -19.98 0.75
C PRO A 60 21.31 -19.85 0.02
N TYR A 61 21.33 -19.97 -1.31
CA TYR A 61 20.11 -19.86 -2.10
C TYR A 61 19.19 -21.06 -1.85
N ASN A 62 18.00 -20.78 -1.32
CA ASN A 62 16.96 -21.76 -0.98
C ASN A 62 15.65 -21.52 -1.76
N GLY A 63 15.73 -20.88 -2.94
CA GLY A 63 14.54 -20.50 -3.70
C GLY A 63 13.74 -19.33 -3.09
N LEU A 64 14.43 -18.42 -2.38
CA LEU A 64 13.82 -17.29 -1.65
C LEU A 64 12.86 -17.70 -0.53
N GLN A 65 12.94 -18.96 -0.08
CA GLN A 65 12.09 -19.46 1.00
C GLN A 65 12.45 -18.80 2.33
N ASP A 66 11.43 -18.37 3.07
CA ASP A 66 11.58 -17.86 4.43
C ASP A 66 11.78 -19.00 5.44
N ILE A 67 13.01 -19.52 5.50
CA ILE A 67 13.43 -20.61 6.40
C ILE A 67 14.86 -20.39 6.90
N GLY A 68 15.22 -21.06 7.99
CA GLY A 68 16.58 -21.01 8.57
C GLY A 68 17.06 -19.59 8.83
N GLU A 69 18.32 -19.31 8.47
CA GLU A 69 18.96 -17.99 8.66
C GLU A 69 18.22 -16.85 7.95
N ARG A 70 17.53 -17.13 6.82
CA ARG A 70 16.74 -16.11 6.12
C ARG A 70 15.54 -15.66 6.95
N ARG A 71 14.89 -16.61 7.64
CA ARG A 71 13.78 -16.32 8.56
C ARG A 71 14.24 -15.54 9.78
N GLU A 72 15.40 -15.90 10.32
CA GLU A 72 16.01 -15.17 11.44
C GLU A 72 16.30 -13.73 11.05
N LEU A 73 16.88 -13.51 9.86
CA LEU A 73 17.13 -12.17 9.30
C LEU A 73 15.84 -11.37 9.11
N ARG A 74 14.76 -12.01 8.66
CA ARG A 74 13.42 -11.39 8.56
C ARG A 74 12.88 -10.98 9.92
N ILE A 75 12.98 -11.85 10.93
CA ILE A 75 12.55 -11.55 12.31
C ILE A 75 13.31 -10.34 12.85
N GLU A 76 14.63 -10.34 12.73
CA GLU A 76 15.48 -9.23 13.16
C GLU A 76 15.05 -7.91 12.51
N LEU A 77 14.82 -7.92 11.19
CA LEU A 77 14.37 -6.74 10.45
C LEU A 77 12.99 -6.24 10.94
N GLN A 78 12.05 -7.14 11.21
CA GLN A 78 10.73 -6.78 11.73
C GLN A 78 10.81 -6.19 13.14
N GLU A 79 11.59 -6.81 14.02
CA GLU A 79 11.73 -6.37 15.42
C GLU A 79 12.42 -5.01 15.50
N ARG A 80 13.45 -4.80 14.67
CA ARG A 80 14.21 -3.54 14.66
C ARG A 80 13.38 -2.37 14.12
N PHE A 81 12.65 -2.56 13.02
CA PHE A 81 11.98 -1.47 12.31
C PHE A 81 10.45 -1.49 12.36
N GLY A 82 9.84 -2.42 13.10
CA GLY A 82 8.38 -2.51 13.21
C GLY A 82 7.68 -2.82 11.88
N LEU A 83 8.32 -3.63 11.04
CA LEU A 83 7.75 -4.03 9.74
C LEU A 83 6.76 -5.17 9.89
N THR A 84 5.78 -5.21 8.99
CA THR A 84 5.00 -6.43 8.80
C THR A 84 5.88 -7.52 8.17
N GLU A 85 5.47 -8.77 8.34
CA GLU A 85 6.18 -9.92 7.79
C GLU A 85 6.33 -9.81 6.26
N GLY A 86 5.27 -9.41 5.56
CA GLY A 86 5.30 -9.24 4.11
C GLY A 86 6.24 -8.12 3.65
N GLU A 87 6.28 -6.99 4.36
CA GLU A 87 7.20 -5.89 4.04
C GLU A 87 8.66 -6.31 4.23
N ALA A 88 8.96 -7.02 5.33
CA ALA A 88 10.29 -7.55 5.59
C ALA A 88 10.73 -8.56 4.50
N ILE A 89 9.86 -9.51 4.15
CA ILE A 89 10.13 -10.48 3.07
C ILE A 89 10.39 -9.77 1.74
N ASN A 90 9.58 -8.77 1.40
CA ASN A 90 9.76 -7.98 0.17
C ASN A 90 11.13 -7.29 0.15
N ILE A 91 11.56 -6.70 1.27
CA ILE A 91 12.89 -6.08 1.38
C ILE A 91 14.00 -7.12 1.19
N LEU A 92 13.94 -8.27 1.87
CA LEU A 92 14.96 -9.32 1.73
C LEU A 92 15.04 -9.87 0.30
N ASN A 93 13.92 -9.85 -0.43
CA ASN A 93 13.86 -10.27 -1.83
C ASN A 93 14.20 -9.13 -2.82
N GLY A 94 14.41 -7.90 -2.34
CA GLY A 94 14.69 -6.73 -3.17
C GLY A 94 13.47 -6.13 -3.88
N PHE A 95 12.25 -6.48 -3.48
CA PHE A 95 11.00 -5.97 -4.05
C PHE A 95 10.47 -4.76 -3.28
N HIS A 96 9.93 -3.78 -4.00
CA HIS A 96 9.23 -2.61 -3.43
C HIS A 96 9.99 -1.83 -2.34
N MET A 97 11.32 -1.97 -2.23
CA MET A 97 12.09 -1.37 -1.14
C MET A 97 11.88 0.14 -1.02
N ARG A 98 11.91 0.86 -2.16
CA ARG A 98 11.67 2.31 -2.20
C ARG A 98 10.26 2.68 -1.72
N ASP A 99 9.27 1.91 -2.16
CA ASP A 99 7.86 2.17 -1.81
C ASP A 99 7.62 1.94 -0.32
N ILE A 100 8.17 0.86 0.23
CA ILE A 100 8.08 0.55 1.66
C ILE A 100 8.73 1.66 2.47
N VAL A 101 9.98 2.02 2.18
CA VAL A 101 10.69 3.11 2.88
C VAL A 101 9.91 4.43 2.78
N GLN A 102 9.36 4.74 1.61
CA GLN A 102 8.56 5.95 1.42
C GLN A 102 7.27 5.93 2.26
N VAL A 103 6.61 4.78 2.40
CA VAL A 103 5.43 4.63 3.27
C VAL A 103 5.81 4.94 4.72
N TYR A 104 6.93 4.40 5.20
CA TYR A 104 7.38 4.64 6.59
C TYR A 104 7.84 6.09 6.80
N ASP A 105 8.54 6.71 5.83
CA ASP A 105 8.86 8.14 5.88
C ASP A 105 7.60 9.01 5.92
N ASN A 106 6.58 8.64 5.14
CA ASN A 106 5.31 9.35 5.14
C ASN A 106 4.60 9.25 6.50
N ILE A 107 4.58 8.06 7.12
CA ILE A 107 3.98 7.87 8.43
C ILE A 107 4.75 8.68 9.49
N LYS A 108 6.09 8.60 9.50
CA LYS A 108 6.99 9.35 10.39
C LYS A 108 6.68 10.85 10.34
N ASN A 109 6.57 11.38 9.14
CA ASN A 109 6.40 12.81 8.89
C ASN A 109 4.92 13.25 8.80
N LEU A 110 3.96 12.35 9.07
CA LEU A 110 2.53 12.57 8.88
C LEU A 110 2.17 13.13 7.49
N ARG A 111 2.98 12.77 6.48
CA ARG A 111 2.71 13.12 5.09
C ARG A 111 1.59 12.23 4.60
N MET A 112 0.54 12.85 4.09
CA MET A 112 -0.37 12.11 3.25
C MET A 112 0.36 11.76 1.97
N PRO A 113 0.30 10.51 1.49
CA PRO A 113 0.58 10.30 0.08
C PRO A 113 -0.40 11.22 -0.64
N GLU A 114 0.14 12.18 -1.43
CA GLU A 114 -0.61 12.63 -2.59
C GLU A 114 -1.10 11.35 -3.23
N VAL A 115 -2.41 11.28 -3.50
CA VAL A 115 -3.00 10.14 -4.19
C VAL A 115 -2.05 9.86 -5.35
N SER A 116 -1.20 8.83 -5.22
CA SER A 116 -0.40 8.45 -6.34
C SER A 116 -1.46 8.09 -7.35
N ASN A 117 -1.39 8.72 -8.51
CA ASN A 117 -2.17 8.33 -9.67
C ASN A 117 -1.71 6.94 -10.12
N ILE A 118 -1.70 5.94 -9.23
CA ILE A 118 -2.25 4.66 -9.58
C ILE A 118 -3.74 4.97 -9.72
N ALA A 119 -4.10 5.53 -10.88
CA ALA A 119 -5.43 5.31 -11.41
C ALA A 119 -5.66 3.82 -11.19
N ASN A 120 -6.59 3.44 -10.31
CA ASN A 120 -7.06 2.08 -10.32
C ASN A 120 -7.46 1.87 -11.79
N PRO A 121 -6.78 0.99 -12.56
CA PRO A 121 -7.05 0.86 -14.00
C PRO A 121 -8.50 0.38 -14.24
N TYR A 122 -9.18 -0.04 -13.17
CA TYR A 122 -10.58 -0.43 -13.13
C TYR A 122 -11.52 0.64 -12.57
N LYS A 123 -11.03 1.86 -12.29
CA LYS A 123 -11.85 2.97 -11.78
C LYS A 123 -12.74 3.50 -12.90
N GLY A 124 -13.96 2.98 -12.97
CA GLY A 124 -14.94 3.32 -14.01
C GLY A 124 -15.57 2.09 -14.67
N ASN A 125 -14.99 0.91 -14.47
CA ASN A 125 -15.49 -0.35 -15.00
C ASN A 125 -16.58 -0.93 -14.10
N SER A 126 -17.59 -1.57 -14.67
CA SER A 126 -18.56 -2.34 -13.89
C SER A 126 -17.92 -3.62 -13.35
N ASP A 127 -18.49 -4.20 -12.28
CA ASP A 127 -17.99 -5.46 -11.69
C ASP A 127 -17.90 -6.62 -12.70
N SER A 128 -18.69 -6.58 -13.79
CA SER A 128 -18.61 -7.54 -14.89
C SER A 128 -17.37 -7.35 -15.76
N GLU A 129 -17.02 -6.11 -16.10
CA GLU A 129 -15.85 -5.77 -16.94
C GLU A 129 -14.53 -6.02 -16.22
N VAL A 130 -14.52 -5.93 -14.88
CA VAL A 130 -13.33 -6.26 -14.06
C VAL A 130 -13.10 -7.77 -14.01
N LYS A 131 -14.17 -8.57 -13.94
CA LYS A 131 -14.06 -10.04 -13.95
C LYS A 131 -13.56 -10.58 -15.28
N GLU A 132 -14.11 -10.09 -16.39
CA GLU A 132 -13.74 -10.55 -17.74
C GLU A 132 -12.26 -10.26 -18.06
N ARG A 133 -11.74 -9.11 -17.63
CA ARG A 133 -10.32 -8.75 -17.80
C ARG A 133 -9.38 -9.54 -16.88
N LEU A 134 -9.83 -9.90 -15.68
CA LEU A 134 -9.04 -10.74 -14.79
C LEU A 134 -8.93 -12.17 -15.33
N GLU A 135 -9.97 -12.67 -15.99
CA GLU A 135 -9.95 -14.01 -16.60
C GLU A 135 -9.07 -14.08 -17.85
N SER A 136 -8.94 -12.98 -18.62
CA SER A 136 -8.09 -12.93 -19.82
C SER A 136 -6.58 -12.84 -19.56
N ASP A 137 -6.17 -12.46 -18.34
CA ASP A 137 -4.76 -12.29 -17.97
C ASP A 137 -4.12 -13.60 -17.45
N PHE A 138 -4.87 -14.71 -17.39
CA PHE A 138 -4.42 -16.03 -16.95
C PHE A 138 -4.40 -17.11 -18.07
N ASP A 139 -4.67 -16.74 -19.33
CA ASP A 139 -4.53 -17.61 -20.51
C ASP A 139 -3.20 -17.38 -21.25
#